data_AF-A0A0Q7MCC2-F1
#
_entry.id   AF-A0A0Q7MCC2-F1
#
_cell.length_a   1.000
_cell.length_b   1.000
_cell.length_c   1.000
_cell.angle_alpha   90.00
_cell.angle_beta   90.00
_cell.angle_gamma   90.00
#
_symmetry.space_group_name_H-M   'P 1'
#
loop_
_entity.id
_entity.type
_entity.pdbx_description
1 polymer ?
#
loop_
_entity_poly.entity_id
_entity_poly.type
_entity_poly.pdbx_seq_one_letter_code
_entity_poly.pdbx_strand_id
1 'polypeptide(L)'
;MGILDRFENGVERVVNNAIAKAFKSELKPLDLSSALRREVDDRAAVVGRDRTVVPNEFTIELATADYDQVESWGAEALADEFANNVTDYAASQRYAFVGPVTVSFSEDSELEAARFRVHSATVRGAVAPASATSAPSARHPLVDIDGQRYILTGPVTVIGRGSEADIIVDDPGVSRRHLEIRVTGDGVVATDMGSTNGLFVEGHQVPAATLLDGNTLTIGRTRILFWTGGEPDLDE
;
A
#
# COMPACT_ATOMS: atom_id res chain seq x y z
N MET A 1 5.15 -11.75 10.08
CA MET A 1 4.77 -11.89 11.50
C MET A 1 3.77 -10.78 11.75
N GLY A 2 2.48 -11.11 11.74
CA GLY A 2 1.37 -10.14 11.63
C GLY A 2 1.09 -9.43 12.96
N ILE A 3 0.30 -8.36 12.95
CA ILE A 3 -0.17 -7.76 14.21
C ILE A 3 -1.16 -8.67 14.95
N LEU A 4 -1.65 -9.75 14.32
CA LEU A 4 -2.26 -10.88 15.03
C LEU A 4 -1.31 -11.50 16.08
N ASP A 5 -0.01 -11.66 15.77
CA ASP A 5 1.00 -12.14 16.75
C ASP A 5 1.27 -11.09 17.84
N ARG A 6 1.12 -9.79 17.54
CA ARG A 6 1.30 -8.71 18.53
C ARG A 6 0.05 -8.50 19.39
N PHE A 7 -1.13 -8.79 18.88
CA PHE A 7 -2.38 -8.81 19.64
C PHE A 7 -2.33 -9.93 20.69
N GLU A 8 -1.84 -11.14 20.34
CA GLU A 8 -1.63 -12.22 21.31
C GLU A 8 -0.59 -11.87 22.40
N ASN A 9 0.52 -11.23 22.04
CA ASN A 9 1.55 -10.83 23.01
C ASN A 9 1.21 -9.56 23.83
N GLY A 10 0.21 -8.79 23.42
CA GLY A 10 -0.25 -7.57 24.10
C GLY A 10 -1.26 -7.83 25.22
N VAL A 11 -2.00 -8.94 25.14
CA VAL A 11 -2.98 -9.33 26.17
C VAL A 11 -2.31 -9.93 27.42
N GLU A 12 -1.06 -10.41 27.33
CA GLU A 12 -0.40 -11.10 28.45
C GLU A 12 0.30 -10.21 29.51
N ARG A 13 0.24 -8.86 29.44
CA ARG A 13 0.92 -8.01 30.45
C ARG A 13 0.09 -7.00 31.22
N VAL A 14 -1.24 -7.01 31.11
CA VAL A 14 -2.08 -6.14 31.94
C VAL A 14 -3.19 -6.94 32.64
N VAL A 15 -2.79 -7.68 33.67
CA VAL A 15 -3.68 -7.92 34.81
C VAL A 15 -2.92 -7.63 36.09
N ASN A 16 -3.06 -6.39 36.56
CA ASN A 16 -3.09 -6.10 37.99
C ASN A 16 -4.04 -4.92 38.26
N ASN A 17 -5.32 -5.25 38.34
CA ASN A 17 -6.26 -4.84 39.40
C ASN A 17 -6.62 -3.36 39.66
N ALA A 18 -6.50 -2.42 38.70
CA ALA A 18 -7.04 -1.06 38.92
C ALA A 18 -7.66 -0.33 37.71
N ILE A 19 -7.75 -0.92 36.53
CA ILE A 19 -8.24 -0.23 35.30
C ILE A 19 -9.27 -1.07 34.54
N ALA A 20 -10.17 -1.74 35.25
CA ALA A 20 -11.24 -2.55 34.63
C ALA A 20 -12.62 -1.87 34.65
N LYS A 21 -12.69 -0.55 34.86
CA LYS A 21 -13.96 0.15 35.06
C LYS A 21 -14.19 1.45 34.27
N ALA A 22 -13.33 1.81 33.31
CA ALA A 22 -13.47 3.11 32.63
C ALA A 22 -13.64 3.09 31.10
N PHE A 23 -13.38 2.01 30.36
CA PHE A 23 -13.62 2.02 28.90
C PHE A 23 -14.16 0.68 28.41
N LYS A 24 -15.49 0.62 28.23
CA LYS A 24 -16.19 -0.43 27.47
C LYS A 24 -16.29 0.03 26.01
N SER A 25 -15.18 0.07 25.30
CA SER A 25 -15.29 -0.04 23.84
C SER A 25 -15.36 -1.52 23.51
N GLU A 26 -16.46 -1.94 22.89
CA GLU A 26 -16.64 -3.29 22.33
C GLU A 26 -16.09 -3.38 20.89
N LEU A 27 -15.42 -2.33 20.40
CA LEU A 27 -14.91 -2.28 19.03
C LEU A 27 -13.83 -3.36 18.83
N LYS A 28 -14.06 -4.26 17.88
CA LYS A 28 -13.08 -5.30 17.52
C LYS A 28 -12.44 -4.96 16.18
N PRO A 29 -11.12 -5.14 16.02
CA PRO A 29 -10.44 -4.95 14.73
C PRO A 29 -11.05 -5.79 13.59
N LEU A 30 -11.62 -6.96 13.92
CA LEU A 30 -12.30 -7.82 12.95
C LEU A 30 -13.59 -7.19 12.39
N ASP A 31 -14.30 -6.39 13.19
CA ASP A 31 -15.52 -5.71 12.74
C ASP A 31 -15.17 -4.62 11.72
N LEU A 32 -14.07 -3.88 11.97
CA LEU A 32 -13.54 -2.88 11.04
C LEU A 32 -13.06 -3.50 9.72
N SER A 33 -12.29 -4.60 9.78
CA SER A 33 -11.81 -5.26 8.57
C SER A 33 -12.95 -5.86 7.75
N SER A 34 -13.97 -6.42 8.41
CA SER A 34 -15.17 -6.91 7.74
C SER A 34 -15.97 -5.78 7.08
N ALA A 35 -16.07 -4.63 7.74
CA ALA A 35 -16.73 -3.46 7.18
C ALA A 35 -15.97 -2.87 5.99
N LEU A 36 -14.64 -2.81 6.03
CA LEU A 36 -13.82 -2.41 4.88
C LEU A 36 -14.05 -3.33 3.67
N ARG A 37 -14.01 -4.65 3.87
CA ARG A 37 -14.29 -5.62 2.78
C ARG A 37 -15.68 -5.43 2.19
N ARG A 38 -16.68 -5.22 3.04
CA ARG A 38 -18.04 -4.94 2.60
C ARG A 38 -18.12 -3.64 1.80
N GLU A 39 -17.49 -2.56 2.26
CA GLU A 39 -17.47 -1.28 1.54
C GLU A 39 -16.78 -1.42 0.17
N VAL A 40 -15.70 -2.21 0.07
CA VAL A 40 -15.04 -2.55 -1.19
C VAL A 40 -16.01 -3.21 -2.17
N ASP A 41 -16.78 -4.20 -1.72
CA ASP A 41 -17.77 -4.88 -2.55
C ASP A 41 -18.94 -3.97 -2.93
N ASP A 42 -19.50 -3.24 -1.97
CA ASP A 42 -20.65 -2.36 -2.15
C ASP A 42 -20.36 -1.21 -3.14
N ARG A 43 -19.08 -0.82 -3.25
CA ARG A 43 -18.61 0.25 -4.16
C ARG A 43 -17.95 -0.26 -5.44
N ALA A 44 -17.88 -1.57 -5.63
CA ALA A 44 -17.27 -2.16 -6.82
C ALA A 44 -18.00 -1.71 -8.10
N ALA A 45 -17.25 -1.12 -9.04
CA ALA A 45 -17.78 -0.56 -10.26
C ALA A 45 -17.09 -1.17 -11.49
N VAL A 46 -17.86 -1.69 -12.44
CA VAL A 46 -17.32 -2.22 -13.69
C VAL A 46 -16.88 -1.06 -14.59
N VAL A 47 -15.62 -1.07 -15.01
CA VAL A 47 -14.99 -0.06 -15.88
C VAL A 47 -14.38 -0.74 -17.11
N GLY A 48 -14.85 -0.36 -18.30
CA GLY A 48 -14.39 -0.95 -19.55
C GLY A 48 -15.01 -2.32 -19.80
N ARG A 49 -14.30 -3.21 -20.52
CA ARG A 49 -14.86 -4.49 -20.98
C ARG A 49 -14.80 -5.61 -19.94
N ASP A 50 -13.82 -5.64 -19.04
CA ASP A 50 -13.61 -6.76 -18.10
C ASP A 50 -12.91 -6.39 -16.78
N ARG A 51 -12.96 -5.12 -16.34
CA ARG A 51 -12.26 -4.70 -15.11
C ARG A 51 -13.22 -4.08 -14.11
N THR A 52 -13.28 -4.66 -12.91
CA THR A 52 -13.99 -4.08 -11.77
C THR A 52 -13.02 -3.23 -10.96
N VAL A 53 -13.31 -1.95 -10.82
CA VAL A 53 -12.53 -0.99 -10.04
C VAL A 53 -13.22 -0.78 -8.69
N VAL A 54 -12.42 -0.70 -7.64
CA VAL A 54 -12.87 -0.45 -6.27
C VAL A 54 -12.20 0.79 -5.68
N PRO A 55 -12.77 1.37 -4.60
CA PRO A 55 -12.13 2.46 -3.86
C PRO A 55 -10.74 2.07 -3.35
N ASN A 56 -9.86 3.06 -3.21
CA ASN A 56 -8.50 2.89 -2.74
C ASN A 56 -8.13 3.85 -1.60
N GLU A 57 -9.03 4.75 -1.20
CA GLU A 57 -8.86 5.57 -0.01
C GLU A 57 -10.04 5.31 0.93
N PHE A 58 -9.74 4.97 2.19
CA PHE A 58 -10.73 4.64 3.21
C PHE A 58 -10.48 5.46 4.48
N THR A 59 -11.54 6.04 5.03
CA THR A 59 -11.51 6.70 6.33
C THR A 59 -12.53 6.07 7.25
N ILE A 60 -12.07 5.56 8.39
CA ILE A 60 -12.90 4.98 9.43
C ILE A 60 -13.13 6.05 10.50
N GLU A 61 -14.34 6.58 10.54
CA GLU A 61 -14.80 7.48 11.61
C GLU A 61 -15.19 6.68 12.84
N LEU A 62 -14.60 7.03 13.98
CA LEU A 62 -14.78 6.35 15.26
C LEU A 62 -15.28 7.34 16.31
N ALA A 63 -16.09 6.86 17.26
CA ALA A 63 -16.38 7.62 18.47
C ALA A 63 -15.08 7.92 19.24
N THR A 64 -15.02 9.03 19.98
CA THR A 64 -13.82 9.45 20.75
C THR A 64 -13.19 8.32 21.56
N ALA A 65 -14.00 7.58 22.32
CA ALA A 65 -13.52 6.48 23.17
C ALA A 65 -12.89 5.31 22.37
N ASP A 66 -13.36 5.09 21.14
CA ASP A 66 -12.88 4.04 20.25
C ASP A 66 -11.63 4.51 19.48
N TYR A 67 -11.60 5.79 19.09
CA TYR A 67 -10.44 6.42 18.48
C TYR A 67 -9.23 6.38 19.43
N ASP A 68 -9.42 6.78 20.69
CA ASP A 68 -8.39 6.70 21.73
C ASP A 68 -7.86 5.25 21.92
N GLN A 69 -8.75 4.27 21.79
CA GLN A 69 -8.38 2.86 21.86
C GLN A 69 -7.52 2.43 20.66
N VAL A 70 -7.89 2.84 19.44
CA VAL A 70 -7.10 2.55 18.23
C VAL A 70 -5.73 3.23 18.27
N GLU A 71 -5.66 4.48 18.74
CA GLU A 71 -4.39 5.17 18.99
C GLU A 71 -3.49 4.37 19.95
N SER A 72 -4.08 3.82 21.03
CA SER A 72 -3.34 3.00 21.99
C SER A 72 -2.77 1.70 21.40
N TRP A 73 -3.36 1.18 20.31
CA TRP A 73 -2.89 0.01 19.58
C TRP A 73 -1.81 0.35 18.54
N GLY A 74 -1.62 1.64 18.23
CA GLY A 74 -0.80 2.11 17.11
C GLY A 74 -1.63 2.22 15.83
N ALA A 75 -2.39 3.32 15.73
CA ALA A 75 -3.31 3.58 14.62
C ALA A 75 -2.66 3.45 13.24
N GLU A 76 -1.45 3.96 13.07
CA GLU A 76 -0.68 3.88 11.81
C GLU A 76 -0.40 2.44 11.38
N ALA A 77 0.12 1.61 12.29
CA ALA A 77 0.42 0.21 12.00
C ALA A 77 -0.85 -0.62 11.73
N LEU A 78 -1.98 -0.28 12.38
CA LEU A 78 -3.26 -0.92 12.15
C LEU A 78 -3.84 -0.52 10.78
N ALA A 79 -3.74 0.76 10.41
CA ALA A 79 -4.14 1.27 9.11
C ALA A 79 -3.39 0.57 7.97
N ASP A 80 -2.06 0.41 8.10
CA ASP A 80 -1.24 -0.31 7.13
C ASP A 80 -1.67 -1.77 6.99
N GLU A 81 -1.97 -2.46 8.10
CA GLU A 81 -2.47 -3.85 8.01
C GLU A 81 -3.86 -3.90 7.35
N PHE A 82 -4.75 -2.96 7.63
CA PHE A 82 -6.04 -2.89 6.95
C PHE A 82 -5.90 -2.62 5.45
N ALA A 83 -4.99 -1.74 5.03
CA ALA A 83 -4.68 -1.50 3.63
C ALA A 83 -4.17 -2.78 2.93
N ASN A 84 -3.27 -3.53 3.58
CA ASN A 84 -2.79 -4.82 3.09
C ASN A 84 -3.93 -5.85 2.97
N ASN A 85 -4.77 -5.98 4.00
CA ASN A 85 -5.91 -6.89 4.00
C ASN A 85 -6.94 -6.56 2.91
N VAL A 86 -7.19 -5.26 2.64
CA VAL A 86 -8.05 -4.80 1.55
C VAL A 86 -7.43 -5.15 0.20
N THR A 87 -6.12 -4.97 0.06
CA THR A 87 -5.37 -5.31 -1.15
C THR A 87 -5.45 -6.80 -1.47
N ASP A 88 -5.19 -7.66 -0.48
CA ASP A 88 -5.27 -9.12 -0.60
C ASP A 88 -6.70 -9.57 -0.93
N TYR A 89 -7.70 -8.97 -0.27
CA TYR A 89 -9.10 -9.26 -0.53
C TYR A 89 -9.48 -8.90 -1.97
N ALA A 90 -9.17 -7.68 -2.43
CA ALA A 90 -9.44 -7.23 -3.79
C ALA A 90 -8.76 -8.12 -4.84
N ALA A 91 -7.51 -8.54 -4.59
CA ALA A 91 -6.82 -9.49 -5.46
C ALA A 91 -7.55 -10.84 -5.56
N SER A 92 -8.06 -11.37 -4.44
CA SER A 92 -8.85 -12.60 -4.40
C SER A 92 -10.17 -12.50 -5.18
N GLN A 93 -10.79 -11.31 -5.16
CA GLN A 93 -12.02 -11.00 -5.91
C GLN A 93 -11.76 -10.54 -7.35
N ARG A 94 -10.49 -10.46 -7.78
CA ARG A 94 -10.07 -9.95 -9.09
C ARG A 94 -10.45 -8.48 -9.36
N TYR A 95 -10.62 -7.71 -8.29
CA TYR A 95 -10.78 -6.26 -8.39
C TYR A 95 -9.46 -5.57 -8.66
N ALA A 96 -9.53 -4.33 -9.13
CA ALA A 96 -8.39 -3.48 -9.39
C ALA A 96 -8.52 -2.12 -8.70
N PHE A 97 -7.40 -1.56 -8.25
CA PHE A 97 -7.32 -0.18 -7.78
C PHE A 97 -6.80 0.74 -8.89
N VAL A 98 -7.02 2.05 -8.71
CA VAL A 98 -6.49 3.08 -9.61
C VAL A 98 -5.45 3.99 -8.94
N GLY A 99 -5.06 3.65 -7.72
CA GLY A 99 -4.11 4.37 -6.89
C GLY A 99 -3.63 3.50 -5.72
N PRO A 100 -2.76 4.03 -4.84
CA PRO A 100 -2.34 3.32 -3.64
C PRO A 100 -3.54 3.08 -2.73
N VAL A 101 -3.52 1.98 -1.99
CA VAL A 101 -4.56 1.67 -1.00
C VAL A 101 -4.16 2.31 0.32
N THR A 102 -4.97 3.23 0.81
CA THR A 102 -4.76 3.91 2.10
C THR A 102 -5.96 3.72 3.00
N VAL A 103 -5.69 3.52 4.29
CA VAL A 103 -6.69 3.49 5.35
C VAL A 103 -6.28 4.53 6.38
N SER A 104 -7.23 5.29 6.90
CA SER A 104 -7.01 6.23 8.00
C SER A 104 -8.13 6.15 9.01
N PHE A 105 -7.84 6.61 10.22
CA PHE A 105 -8.83 6.75 11.28
C PHE A 105 -9.07 8.23 11.53
N SER A 106 -10.32 8.58 11.84
CA SER A 106 -10.68 9.92 12.28
C SER A 106 -11.68 9.85 13.43
N GLU A 107 -11.61 10.83 14.33
CA GLU A 107 -12.55 10.97 15.43
C GLU A 107 -13.83 11.68 14.95
N ASP A 108 -14.99 11.15 15.34
CA ASP A 108 -16.29 11.83 15.27
C ASP A 108 -16.96 11.79 16.66
N SER A 109 -16.98 12.96 17.31
CA SER A 109 -17.58 13.12 18.65
C SER A 109 -19.10 12.96 18.69
N GLU A 110 -19.78 12.95 17.54
CA GLU A 110 -21.22 12.69 17.44
C GLU A 110 -21.55 11.19 17.42
N LEU A 111 -20.55 10.32 17.23
CA LEU A 111 -20.74 8.87 17.25
C LEU A 111 -20.85 8.33 18.68
N GLU A 112 -21.80 7.42 18.87
CA GLU A 112 -21.88 6.61 20.08
C GLU A 112 -20.76 5.55 20.09
N ALA A 113 -20.22 5.20 21.26
CA ALA A 113 -19.21 4.16 21.40
C ALA A 113 -19.62 2.84 20.74
N ALA A 114 -18.64 2.14 20.18
CA ALA A 114 -18.78 0.94 19.34
C ALA A 114 -19.54 1.15 18.02
N ARG A 115 -19.87 2.40 17.64
CA ARG A 115 -20.31 2.74 16.29
C ARG A 115 -19.18 3.37 15.50
N PHE A 116 -19.15 3.03 14.22
CA PHE A 116 -18.20 3.60 13.28
C PHE A 116 -18.86 3.80 11.92
N ARG A 117 -18.27 4.65 11.08
CA ARG A 117 -18.62 4.80 9.67
C ARG A 117 -17.39 4.59 8.82
N VAL A 118 -17.57 4.00 7.66
CA VAL A 118 -16.52 3.87 6.66
C VAL A 118 -16.88 4.78 5.50
N HIS A 119 -15.99 5.71 5.20
CA HIS A 119 -16.03 6.50 3.97
C HIS A 119 -15.01 5.95 3.01
N SER A 120 -15.35 5.95 1.72
CA SER A 120 -14.47 5.45 0.68
C SER A 120 -14.44 6.39 -0.52
N ALA A 121 -13.26 6.51 -1.13
CA ALA A 121 -13.06 7.29 -2.34
C ALA A 121 -12.18 6.52 -3.34
N THR A 122 -12.43 6.77 -4.63
CA THR A 122 -11.61 6.25 -5.73
C THR A 122 -10.71 7.38 -6.22
N VAL A 123 -9.45 7.37 -5.80
CA VAL A 123 -8.46 8.41 -6.10
C VAL A 123 -7.36 7.84 -6.99
N ARG A 124 -7.15 8.46 -8.15
CA ARG A 124 -6.08 8.04 -9.06
C ARG A 124 -4.72 8.40 -8.47
N GLY A 125 -3.81 7.43 -8.42
CA GLY A 125 -2.43 7.60 -8.00
C GLY A 125 -1.42 7.29 -9.10
N ALA A 126 -0.14 7.56 -8.80
CA ALA A 126 0.98 7.20 -9.67
C ALA A 126 1.26 5.69 -9.71
N VAL A 127 0.79 4.97 -8.69
CA VAL A 127 0.94 3.52 -8.54
C VAL A 127 -0.35 2.90 -8.04
N ALA A 128 -0.54 1.62 -8.30
CA ALA A 128 -1.58 0.81 -7.67
C ALA A 128 -1.01 -0.59 -7.34
N PRO A 129 -1.48 -1.27 -6.28
CA PRO A 129 -1.09 -2.65 -6.02
C PRO A 129 -1.41 -3.55 -7.23
N ALA A 130 -0.50 -4.47 -7.55
CA ALA A 130 -0.69 -5.42 -8.63
C ALA A 130 -1.67 -6.51 -8.20
N SER A 131 -2.94 -6.35 -8.56
CA SER A 131 -3.95 -7.41 -8.42
C SER A 131 -3.77 -8.50 -9.48
N ALA A 132 -4.37 -9.68 -9.26
CA ALA A 132 -4.24 -10.84 -10.15
C ALA A 132 -4.67 -10.61 -11.61
N THR A 133 -5.40 -9.52 -11.89
CA THR A 133 -5.86 -9.11 -13.23
C THR A 133 -4.95 -8.08 -13.91
N SER A 134 -3.95 -7.55 -13.21
CA SER A 134 -3.05 -6.53 -13.74
C SER A 134 -1.78 -7.16 -14.28
N ALA A 135 -1.82 -7.59 -15.55
CA ALA A 135 -0.59 -7.95 -16.25
C ALA A 135 0.24 -6.68 -16.53
N PRO A 136 1.58 -6.73 -16.34
CA PRO A 136 2.44 -5.62 -16.73
C PRO A 136 2.30 -5.35 -18.23
N SER A 137 2.47 -4.08 -18.61
CA SER A 137 2.50 -3.64 -20.01
C SER A 137 3.50 -2.50 -20.15
N ALA A 138 3.97 -2.21 -21.36
CA ALA A 138 4.83 -1.04 -21.61
C ALA A 138 4.21 0.28 -21.12
N ARG A 139 2.87 0.36 -21.07
CA ARG A 139 2.13 1.53 -20.55
C ARG A 139 1.90 1.50 -19.04
N HIS A 140 1.93 0.33 -18.44
CA HIS A 140 1.70 0.11 -17.02
C HIS A 140 2.70 -0.95 -16.53
N PRO A 141 3.99 -0.59 -16.44
CA PRO A 141 5.00 -1.52 -15.97
C PRO A 141 4.76 -1.89 -14.51
N LEU A 142 5.33 -3.01 -14.10
CA LEU A 142 5.29 -3.53 -12.75
C LEU A 142 6.66 -3.37 -12.09
N VAL A 143 6.66 -2.99 -10.82
CA VAL A 143 7.82 -3.11 -9.93
C VAL A 143 7.50 -4.06 -8.78
N ASP A 144 8.43 -4.96 -8.45
CA ASP A 144 8.37 -5.80 -7.24
C ASP A 144 9.47 -5.35 -6.29
N ILE A 145 9.06 -5.01 -5.08
CA ILE A 145 9.89 -4.45 -4.01
C ILE A 145 9.62 -5.29 -2.78
N ASP A 146 10.61 -6.07 -2.36
CA ASP A 146 10.51 -6.97 -1.20
C ASP A 146 9.26 -7.90 -1.22
N GLY A 147 8.84 -8.32 -2.41
CA GLY A 147 7.67 -9.19 -2.63
C GLY A 147 6.34 -8.46 -2.78
N GLN A 148 6.31 -7.13 -2.58
CA GLN A 148 5.16 -6.28 -2.85
C GLN A 148 5.22 -5.79 -4.30
N ARG A 149 4.16 -6.05 -5.06
CA ARG A 149 4.09 -5.72 -6.49
C ARG A 149 3.21 -4.50 -6.73
N TYR A 150 3.73 -3.55 -7.48
CA TYR A 150 3.05 -2.30 -7.82
C TYR A 150 3.01 -2.13 -9.34
N ILE A 151 1.84 -1.77 -9.86
CA ILE A 151 1.67 -1.31 -11.24
C ILE A 151 1.88 0.20 -11.24
N LEU A 152 2.74 0.68 -12.13
CA LEU A 152 2.90 2.12 -12.36
C LEU A 152 1.74 2.61 -13.23
N THR A 153 0.85 3.40 -12.64
CA THR A 153 -0.37 3.92 -13.28
C THR A 153 -0.22 5.37 -13.74
N GLY A 154 0.78 6.08 -13.21
CA GLY A 154 1.11 7.46 -13.57
C GLY A 154 2.33 7.57 -14.48
N PRO A 155 2.56 8.77 -15.05
CA PRO A 155 3.73 9.03 -15.89
C PRO A 155 5.04 9.15 -15.09
N VAL A 156 4.96 9.45 -13.80
CA VAL A 156 6.10 9.58 -12.88
C VAL A 156 5.72 8.90 -11.58
N THR A 157 6.63 8.07 -11.06
CA THR A 157 6.54 7.41 -9.77
C THR A 157 7.83 7.68 -8.98
N VAL A 158 7.71 8.22 -7.78
CA VAL A 158 8.83 8.43 -6.86
C VAL A 158 8.92 7.27 -5.88
N ILE A 159 10.11 6.70 -5.72
CA ILE A 159 10.40 5.65 -4.76
C ILE A 159 11.40 6.18 -3.74
N GLY A 160 11.12 5.98 -2.45
CA GLY A 160 11.97 6.44 -1.37
C GLY A 160 11.41 6.03 -0.01
N ARG A 161 12.08 6.44 1.07
CA ARG A 161 11.62 6.14 2.45
C ARG A 161 10.77 7.24 3.08
N GLY A 162 10.56 8.34 2.37
CA GLY A 162 9.86 9.50 2.89
C GLY A 162 8.37 9.41 2.58
N SER A 163 7.53 10.08 3.38
CA SER A 163 6.08 10.14 3.16
C SER A 163 5.68 10.88 1.88
N GLU A 164 6.64 11.56 1.24
CA GLU A 164 6.45 12.21 -0.06
C GLU A 164 6.64 11.28 -1.27
N ALA A 165 7.04 10.01 -1.04
CA ALA A 165 7.22 9.02 -2.10
C ALA A 165 5.89 8.33 -2.45
N ASP A 166 5.71 7.96 -3.72
CA ASP A 166 4.55 7.19 -4.17
C ASP A 166 4.63 5.72 -3.72
N ILE A 167 5.86 5.18 -3.64
CA ILE A 167 6.15 3.90 -2.99
C ILE A 167 7.14 4.13 -1.86
N ILE A 168 6.67 3.87 -0.64
CA ILE A 168 7.47 4.00 0.57
C ILE A 168 8.23 2.69 0.82
N VAL A 169 9.53 2.81 1.04
CA VAL A 169 10.43 1.69 1.33
C VAL A 169 11.02 1.85 2.73
N ASP A 170 10.83 0.85 3.59
CA ASP A 170 11.44 0.80 4.92
C ASP A 170 12.89 0.30 4.85
N ASP A 171 13.76 1.16 4.34
CA ASP A 171 15.21 0.92 4.35
C ASP A 171 15.98 2.19 4.76
N PRO A 172 16.75 2.16 5.88
CA PRO A 172 17.64 3.24 6.27
C PRO A 172 18.66 3.64 5.21
N GLY A 173 19.02 2.71 4.29
CA GLY A 173 19.90 2.98 3.15
C GLY A 173 19.23 3.79 2.03
N VAL A 174 17.92 4.04 2.10
CA VAL A 174 17.15 4.73 1.08
C VAL A 174 16.95 6.20 1.46
N SER A 175 17.14 7.13 0.51
CA SER A 175 16.82 8.55 0.71
C SER A 175 15.30 8.79 0.69
N ARG A 176 14.83 9.88 1.30
CA ARG A 176 13.39 10.22 1.36
C ARG A 176 12.73 10.22 -0.01
N ARG A 177 13.41 10.83 -0.98
CA ARG A 177 13.16 10.70 -2.42
C ARG A 177 14.44 10.13 -3.03
N HIS A 178 14.44 8.86 -3.41
CA HIS A 178 15.67 8.19 -3.83
C HIS A 178 15.80 8.17 -5.34
N LEU A 179 14.78 7.63 -6.01
CA LEU A 179 14.70 7.59 -7.46
C LEU A 179 13.31 7.98 -7.92
N GLU A 180 13.22 8.40 -9.17
CA GLU A 180 11.96 8.46 -9.90
C GLU A 180 12.00 7.50 -11.09
N ILE A 181 10.86 6.85 -11.37
CA ILE A 181 10.62 6.09 -12.59
C ILE A 181 9.65 6.88 -13.45
N ARG A 182 10.05 7.19 -14.68
CA ARG A 182 9.23 7.91 -15.64
C ARG A 182 8.80 6.99 -16.77
N VAL A 183 7.50 6.83 -16.95
CA VAL A 183 6.89 6.06 -18.04
C VAL A 183 6.55 7.03 -19.17
N THR A 184 7.17 6.83 -20.32
CA THR A 184 6.97 7.65 -21.53
C THR A 184 6.52 6.80 -22.70
N GLY A 185 6.14 7.43 -23.82
CA GLY A 185 5.83 6.70 -25.06
C GLY A 185 7.03 5.97 -25.66
N ASP A 186 8.25 6.43 -25.34
CA ASP A 186 9.51 5.92 -25.92
C ASP A 186 10.22 4.90 -25.01
N GLY A 187 9.66 4.63 -23.83
CA GLY A 187 10.23 3.70 -22.85
C GLY A 187 10.11 4.19 -21.42
N VAL A 188 10.75 3.46 -20.51
CA VAL A 188 10.74 3.72 -19.07
C VAL A 188 12.14 4.10 -18.61
N VAL A 189 12.27 5.19 -17.85
CA VAL A 189 13.57 5.69 -17.39
C VAL A 189 13.56 5.81 -15.87
N ALA A 190 14.53 5.19 -15.20
CA ALA A 190 14.81 5.41 -13.78
C ALA A 190 15.89 6.51 -13.64
N THR A 191 15.69 7.45 -12.72
CA THR A 191 16.63 8.55 -12.46
C THR A 191 16.87 8.69 -10.96
N ASP A 192 18.13 8.73 -10.54
CA ASP A 192 18.52 9.04 -9.17
C ASP A 192 18.20 10.51 -8.84
N MET A 193 17.58 10.75 -7.68
CA MET A 193 17.14 12.09 -7.27
C MET A 193 18.16 12.83 -6.38
N GLY A 194 19.46 12.52 -6.53
CA GLY A 194 20.50 13.01 -5.64
C GLY A 194 20.52 12.24 -4.32
N SER A 195 20.35 10.92 -4.38
CA SER A 195 20.32 10.07 -3.21
C SER A 195 21.70 9.96 -2.55
N THR A 196 21.72 9.54 -1.29
CA THR A 196 22.98 9.41 -0.52
C THR A 196 23.82 8.23 -0.98
N ASN A 197 23.18 7.11 -1.32
CA ASN A 197 23.86 5.85 -1.66
C ASN A 197 23.87 5.56 -3.17
N GLY A 198 23.12 6.33 -3.97
CA GLY A 198 23.02 6.18 -5.41
C GLY A 198 22.08 5.07 -5.86
N LEU A 199 21.69 5.17 -7.13
CA LEU A 199 20.95 4.15 -7.88
C LEU A 199 21.93 3.19 -8.56
N PHE A 200 21.68 1.89 -8.42
CA PHE A 200 22.37 0.83 -9.18
C PHE A 200 21.38 0.12 -10.09
N VAL A 201 21.80 -0.17 -11.33
CA VAL A 201 21.04 -0.96 -12.30
C VAL A 201 21.93 -2.08 -12.81
N GLU A 202 21.48 -3.32 -12.70
CA GLU A 202 22.28 -4.52 -13.01
C GLU A 202 23.67 -4.49 -12.32
N GLY A 203 23.71 -4.02 -11.07
CA GLY A 203 24.93 -3.91 -10.27
C GLY A 203 25.82 -2.70 -10.57
N HIS A 204 25.48 -1.86 -11.55
CA HIS A 204 26.27 -0.69 -11.93
C HIS A 204 25.64 0.60 -11.41
N GLN A 205 26.42 1.44 -10.73
CA GLN A 205 25.94 2.74 -10.25
C GLN A 205 25.74 3.70 -11.41
N VAL A 206 24.55 4.28 -11.53
CA VAL A 206 24.17 5.16 -12.65
C VAL A 206 23.31 6.33 -12.16
N PRO A 207 23.44 7.53 -12.75
CA PRO A 207 22.55 8.65 -12.44
C PRO A 207 21.16 8.47 -13.07
N ALA A 208 21.07 7.75 -14.19
CA ALA A 208 19.83 7.38 -14.84
C ALA A 208 20.05 6.15 -15.74
N ALA A 209 18.98 5.38 -15.99
CA ALA A 209 18.98 4.25 -16.91
C ALA A 209 17.63 4.11 -17.60
N THR A 210 17.67 3.71 -18.88
CA THR A 210 16.48 3.19 -19.56
C THR A 210 16.26 1.77 -19.09
N LEU A 211 15.08 1.48 -18.55
CA LEU A 211 14.71 0.18 -18.02
C LEU A 211 14.17 -0.73 -19.12
N LEU A 212 14.63 -1.96 -19.12
CA LEU A 212 14.16 -3.07 -19.94
C LEU A 212 13.47 -4.11 -19.08
N ASP A 213 12.66 -4.96 -19.71
CA ASP A 213 12.00 -6.06 -19.01
C ASP A 213 13.01 -6.95 -18.28
N GLY A 214 12.71 -7.26 -17.01
CA GLY A 214 13.56 -8.08 -16.15
C GLY A 214 14.69 -7.32 -15.44
N ASN A 215 14.84 -6.01 -15.66
CA ASN A 215 15.89 -5.24 -14.99
C ASN A 215 15.75 -5.28 -13.46
N THR A 216 16.90 -5.38 -12.80
CA THR A 216 17.08 -5.24 -11.37
C THR A 216 17.69 -3.88 -11.07
N LEU A 217 16.98 -3.08 -10.28
CA LEU A 217 17.49 -1.87 -9.66
C LEU A 217 17.79 -2.15 -8.19
N THR A 218 18.78 -1.45 -7.63
CA THR A 218 19.11 -1.50 -6.21
C THR A 218 19.26 -0.09 -5.67
N ILE A 219 18.60 0.19 -4.54
CA ILE A 219 18.73 1.41 -3.76
C ILE A 219 18.94 1.04 -2.30
N GLY A 220 19.99 1.57 -1.66
CA GLY A 220 20.36 1.12 -0.32
C GLY A 220 20.62 -0.40 -0.29
N ARG A 221 19.77 -1.14 0.42
CA ARG A 221 19.73 -2.61 0.49
C ARG A 221 18.49 -3.19 -0.21
N THR A 222 17.55 -2.35 -0.62
CA THR A 222 16.32 -2.75 -1.29
C THR A 222 16.59 -3.09 -2.75
N ARG A 223 16.12 -4.27 -3.16
CA ARG A 223 16.14 -4.72 -4.54
C ARG A 223 14.76 -4.48 -5.16
N ILE A 224 14.75 -3.85 -6.32
CA ILE A 224 13.55 -3.57 -7.11
C ILE A 224 13.67 -4.33 -8.42
N LEU A 225 12.71 -5.20 -8.70
CA LEU A 225 12.61 -5.88 -9.98
C LEU A 225 11.59 -5.18 -10.86
N PHE A 226 11.88 -5.03 -12.14
CA PHE A 226 11.06 -4.28 -13.08
C PHE A 226 10.62 -5.13 -14.26
N TRP A 227 9.33 -5.04 -14.63
CA TRP A 227 8.75 -5.72 -15.79
C TRP A 227 7.81 -4.80 -16.56
N THR A 228 7.85 -4.91 -17.87
CA THR A 228 6.92 -4.27 -18.82
C THR A 228 5.96 -5.27 -19.44
N GLY A 229 6.06 -6.55 -19.08
CA GLY A 229 5.14 -7.59 -19.57
C GLY A 229 5.37 -8.00 -21.01
N GLY A 230 6.59 -7.78 -21.51
CA GLY A 230 7.07 -8.57 -22.63
C GLY A 230 7.39 -9.97 -22.12
N GLU A 231 6.92 -11.02 -22.80
CA GLU A 231 7.56 -12.32 -22.67
C GLU A 231 9.07 -12.14 -22.87
N PRO A 232 9.95 -12.80 -22.10
CA PRO A 232 11.27 -13.07 -22.64
C PRO A 232 11.04 -13.89 -23.91
N ASP A 233 11.37 -13.34 -25.08
CA ASP A 233 11.50 -14.13 -26.30
C ASP A 233 12.55 -15.22 -26.00
N LEU A 234 12.09 -16.38 -25.56
CA LEU A 234 12.87 -17.61 -25.47
C LEU A 234 12.79 -18.30 -26.84
N ASP A 235 13.34 -17.67 -27.85
CA ASP A 235 13.60 -18.29 -29.16
C ASP A 235 15.01 -17.91 -29.60
N GLU A 236 16.01 -18.72 -29.21
CA GLU A 236 17.17 -19.12 -30.04
C GLU A 236 17.72 -20.49 -29.57
#